data_AF-A0A5B0GZI6-F1
#
_entry.id   AF-A0A5B0GZI6-F1
#
_cell.length_a   1.000
_cell.length_b   1.000
_cell.length_c   1.000
_cell.angle_alpha   90.00
_cell.angle_beta   90.00
_cell.angle_gamma   90.00
#
_symmetry.space_group_name_H-M   'P 1'
#
loop_
_entity.id
_entity.type
_entity.pdbx_description
1 polymer ?
#
loop_
_entity_poly.entity_id
_entity_poly.type
_entity_poly.pdbx_seq_one_letter_code
_entity_poly.pdbx_strand_id
1 'polypeptide(L)'
;MNKFHQMTSEIERKALVESVARALSLRCEPLPPLLTDAIALNSALARAARRINYETHMYRWATRADSLRMSSAYMRRHAKLKSAAVWHRATSWGSLALKLMRPLAPNDVDDGNCDAISLEFLLNAIAEDPLILSTRRDGPFPHLPIDILLTERIDEFFKEYSGPGVVHPFEGRHFVQGCVLNIYCDASNAAERAGVASALSRIMSAELDAEIVSLVQEARHTHETTRPH
;
A
#
# COMPACT_ATOMS: atom_id res chain seq x y z
N MET A 1 7.13 -11.67 35.60
CA MET A 1 8.36 -12.08 34.89
C MET A 1 8.42 -11.32 33.59
N ASN A 2 9.22 -10.26 33.51
CA ASN A 2 9.48 -9.57 32.25
C ASN A 2 10.36 -10.49 31.41
N LYS A 3 9.77 -11.18 30.43
CA LYS A 3 10.55 -11.73 29.33
C LYS A 3 11.23 -10.53 28.67
N PHE A 4 12.56 -10.50 28.73
CA PHE A 4 13.30 -9.66 27.81
C PHE A 4 12.89 -10.10 26.41
N HIS A 5 12.09 -9.27 25.71
CA HIS A 5 11.84 -9.41 24.28
C HIS A 5 13.19 -9.27 23.59
N GLN A 6 13.83 -10.40 23.35
CA GLN A 6 14.99 -10.46 22.48
C GLN A 6 14.54 -9.92 21.13
N MET A 7 15.20 -8.89 20.61
CA MET A 7 14.88 -8.37 19.28
C MET A 7 14.93 -9.54 18.29
N THR A 8 13.80 -9.82 17.66
CA THR A 8 13.67 -10.86 16.65
C THR A 8 14.76 -10.69 15.59
N SER A 9 15.42 -11.78 15.23
CA SER A 9 16.54 -11.71 14.30
C SER A 9 16.07 -11.26 12.92
N GLU A 10 16.96 -10.61 12.15
CA GLU A 10 16.64 -10.22 10.77
C GLU A 10 16.28 -11.43 9.89
N ILE A 11 16.84 -12.61 10.22
CA ILE A 11 16.56 -13.88 9.53
C ILE A 11 15.10 -14.28 9.74
N GLU A 12 14.61 -14.27 10.97
CA GLU A 12 13.23 -14.63 11.31
C GLU A 12 12.22 -13.66 10.70
N ARG A 13 12.54 -12.36 10.71
CA ARG A 13 11.73 -11.31 10.08
C ARG A 13 11.65 -11.47 8.56
N LYS A 14 12.75 -11.86 7.91
CA LYS A 14 12.74 -12.22 6.48
C LYS A 14 11.95 -13.50 6.23
N ALA A 15 12.02 -14.49 7.11
CA ALA A 15 11.24 -15.72 6.98
C ALA A 15 9.72 -15.45 7.05
N LEU A 16 9.28 -14.45 7.81
CA LEU A 16 7.87 -14.00 7.79
C LEU A 16 7.48 -13.47 6.42
N VAL A 17 8.28 -12.55 5.86
CA VAL A 17 8.06 -12.00 4.52
C VAL A 17 8.02 -13.11 3.47
N GLU A 18 8.97 -14.04 3.49
CA GLU A 18 9.02 -15.15 2.54
C GLU A 18 7.85 -16.12 2.67
N SER A 19 7.34 -16.33 3.88
CA SER A 19 6.16 -17.19 4.12
C SER A 19 4.91 -16.56 3.52
N VAL A 20 4.70 -15.27 3.79
CA VAL A 20 3.56 -14.50 3.26
C VAL A 20 3.68 -14.33 1.75
N ALA A 21 4.86 -13.99 1.24
CA ALA A 21 5.11 -13.86 -0.19
C ALA A 21 4.76 -15.13 -0.95
N ARG A 22 5.16 -16.30 -0.45
CA ARG A 22 4.80 -17.60 -1.05
C ARG A 22 3.30 -17.85 -1.01
N ALA A 23 2.65 -17.65 0.13
CA ALA A 23 1.22 -17.89 0.28
C ALA A 23 0.36 -16.98 -0.60
N LEU A 24 0.85 -15.77 -0.90
CA LEU A 24 0.19 -14.81 -1.80
C LEU A 24 0.70 -14.87 -3.25
N SER A 25 1.58 -15.82 -3.57
CA SER A 25 2.19 -15.97 -4.90
C SER A 25 2.89 -14.69 -5.41
N LEU A 26 3.55 -13.95 -4.50
CA LEU A 26 4.34 -12.77 -4.83
C LEU A 26 5.69 -13.17 -5.43
N ARG A 27 6.21 -12.33 -6.32
CA ARG A 27 7.54 -12.45 -6.92
C ARG A 27 8.43 -11.33 -6.42
N CYS A 28 9.73 -11.60 -6.29
CA CYS A 28 10.72 -10.60 -5.94
C CYS A 28 11.32 -10.02 -7.22
N GLU A 29 10.68 -8.99 -7.77
CA GLU A 29 11.06 -8.37 -9.03
C GLU A 29 10.75 -6.86 -9.01
N PRO A 30 11.24 -6.06 -9.97
CA PRO A 30 10.86 -4.66 -10.06
C PRO A 30 9.35 -4.49 -10.26
N LEU A 31 8.80 -3.40 -9.72
CA LEU A 31 7.39 -3.05 -9.93
C LEU A 31 7.11 -2.77 -11.41
N PRO A 32 5.84 -2.87 -11.85
CA PRO A 32 5.44 -2.44 -13.18
C PRO A 32 5.91 -1.00 -13.49
N PRO A 33 6.27 -0.69 -14.75
CA PRO A 33 6.82 0.61 -15.12
C PRO A 33 5.94 1.80 -14.71
N LEU A 34 4.62 1.66 -14.85
CA LEU A 34 3.64 2.69 -14.46
C LEU A 34 3.75 3.04 -12.97
N LEU A 35 3.73 2.03 -12.10
CA LEU A 35 3.84 2.23 -10.65
C LEU A 35 5.24 2.74 -10.26
N THR A 36 6.28 2.28 -10.96
CA THR A 36 7.65 2.75 -10.77
C THR A 36 7.79 4.25 -11.06
N ASP A 37 7.24 4.71 -12.18
CA ASP A 37 7.19 6.12 -12.56
C ASP A 37 6.41 6.95 -11.54
N ALA A 38 5.20 6.51 -11.20
CA ALA A 38 4.32 7.19 -10.24
C ALA A 38 4.95 7.32 -8.85
N ILE A 39 5.55 6.26 -8.31
CA ILE A 39 6.25 6.31 -7.01
C ILE A 39 7.45 7.26 -7.07
N ALA A 40 8.18 7.29 -8.20
CA ALA A 40 9.30 8.20 -8.39
C ALA A 40 8.84 9.66 -8.47
N LEU A 41 7.74 9.95 -9.17
CA LEU A 41 7.12 11.27 -9.26
C LEU A 41 6.66 11.78 -7.89
N ASN A 42 5.86 10.97 -7.19
CA ASN A 42 5.41 11.27 -5.84
C ASN A 42 6.60 11.57 -4.90
N SER A 43 7.64 10.73 -4.94
CA SER A 43 8.85 10.93 -4.14
C SER A 43 9.58 12.25 -4.47
N ALA A 44 9.63 12.63 -5.74
CA ALA A 44 10.28 13.87 -6.19
C ALA A 44 9.48 15.10 -5.70
N LEU A 45 8.15 15.05 -5.81
CA LEU A 45 7.24 16.09 -5.32
C LEU A 45 7.31 16.29 -3.82
N ALA A 46 7.27 15.20 -3.05
CA ALA A 46 7.32 15.25 -1.59
C ALA A 46 8.62 15.89 -1.06
N ARG A 47 9.74 15.70 -1.77
CA ARG A 47 11.02 16.35 -1.44
C ARG A 47 11.08 17.81 -1.86
N ALA A 48 10.49 18.15 -3.00
CA ALA A 48 10.50 19.50 -3.53
C ALA A 48 9.72 20.48 -2.63
N ALA A 49 8.88 19.99 -1.71
CA ALA A 49 8.05 20.88 -0.93
C ALA A 49 7.72 20.36 0.47
N ARG A 50 8.35 20.98 1.46
CA ARG A 50 8.24 20.62 2.88
C ARG A 50 6.85 20.87 3.52
N ARG A 51 5.85 21.41 2.82
CA ARG A 51 4.53 21.79 3.37
C ARG A 51 3.43 21.95 2.31
N ILE A 52 3.26 20.97 1.41
CA ILE A 52 2.12 20.99 0.48
C ILE A 52 1.01 20.13 1.07
N ASN A 53 -0.22 20.65 1.09
CA ASN A 53 -1.39 19.87 1.46
C ASN A 53 -1.71 18.80 0.40
N TYR A 54 -2.54 17.84 0.77
CA TYR A 54 -2.86 16.67 -0.05
C TYR A 54 -3.36 17.06 -1.47
N GLU A 55 -4.34 17.95 -1.56
CA GLU A 55 -4.92 18.44 -2.83
C GLU A 55 -3.89 19.10 -3.74
N THR A 56 -3.05 19.98 -3.20
CA THR A 56 -2.04 20.66 -4.01
C THR A 56 -0.95 19.69 -4.47
N HIS A 57 -0.67 18.61 -3.72
CA HIS A 57 0.24 17.57 -4.17
C HIS A 57 -0.32 16.86 -5.41
N MET A 58 -1.57 16.38 -5.35
CA MET A 58 -2.23 15.69 -6.46
C MET A 58 -2.33 16.59 -7.70
N TYR A 59 -2.75 17.85 -7.51
CA TYR A 59 -2.83 18.82 -8.60
C TYR A 59 -1.47 19.07 -9.26
N ARG A 60 -0.40 19.23 -8.48
CA ARG A 60 0.95 19.42 -9.02
C ARG A 60 1.46 18.17 -9.72
N TRP A 61 1.14 16.99 -9.23
CA TRP A 61 1.44 15.76 -9.95
C TRP A 61 0.71 15.78 -11.30
N ALA A 62 -0.61 15.94 -11.31
CA ALA A 62 -1.41 15.91 -12.52
C ALA A 62 -0.97 16.97 -13.57
N THR A 63 -0.57 18.16 -13.13
CA THR A 63 -0.26 19.29 -14.04
C THR A 63 1.21 19.51 -14.33
N ARG A 64 2.14 18.95 -13.53
CA ARG A 64 3.58 19.19 -13.66
C ARG A 64 4.41 17.92 -13.78
N ALA A 65 3.78 16.76 -14.03
CA ALA A 65 4.47 15.48 -14.16
C ALA A 65 5.69 15.55 -15.08
N ASP A 66 5.56 16.13 -16.28
CA ASP A 66 6.65 16.20 -17.25
C ASP A 66 7.83 17.05 -16.79
N SER A 67 7.53 18.20 -16.17
CA SER A 67 8.54 19.04 -15.51
C SER A 67 9.28 18.26 -14.41
N LEU A 68 8.56 17.46 -13.62
CA LEU A 68 9.15 16.66 -12.55
C LEU A 68 10.01 15.52 -13.10
N ARG A 69 9.62 14.90 -14.22
CA ARG A 69 10.41 13.85 -14.89
C ARG A 69 11.77 14.35 -15.37
N MET A 70 11.87 15.63 -15.70
CA MET A 70 13.15 16.28 -16.05
C MET A 70 14.03 16.60 -14.84
N SER A 71 13.53 16.48 -13.61
CA SER A 71 14.30 16.79 -12.42
C SER A 71 15.33 15.69 -12.09
N SER A 72 16.50 16.10 -11.62
CA SER A 72 17.55 15.18 -11.15
C SER A 72 17.10 14.34 -9.94
N ALA A 73 16.14 14.83 -9.16
CA ALA A 73 15.55 14.08 -8.05
C ALA A 73 14.70 12.91 -8.54
N TYR A 74 13.84 13.14 -9.54
CA TYR A 74 13.08 12.09 -10.18
C TYR A 74 14.01 11.07 -10.86
N MET A 75 14.94 11.51 -11.72
CA MET A 75 15.79 10.59 -12.50
C MET A 75 16.56 9.62 -11.58
N ARG A 76 17.14 10.13 -10.48
CA ARG A 76 17.83 9.28 -9.49
C ARG A 76 16.89 8.31 -8.80
N ARG A 77 15.67 8.74 -8.46
CA ARG A 77 14.69 7.89 -7.77
C ARG A 77 14.13 6.82 -8.70
N HIS A 78 13.76 7.19 -9.92
CA HIS A 78 13.28 6.29 -10.94
C HIS A 78 14.35 5.24 -11.28
N ALA A 79 15.61 5.65 -11.49
CA ALA A 79 16.70 4.70 -11.74
C ALA A 79 16.89 3.69 -10.59
N LYS A 80 16.76 4.15 -9.33
CA LYS A 80 16.82 3.27 -8.15
C LYS A 80 15.64 2.28 -8.11
N LEU A 81 14.43 2.73 -8.47
CA LEU A 81 13.22 1.90 -8.37
C LEU A 81 13.11 0.91 -9.54
N LYS A 82 13.54 1.31 -10.74
CA LYS A 82 13.46 0.49 -11.96
C LYS A 82 14.20 -0.84 -11.85
N SER A 83 15.24 -0.92 -11.02
CA SER A 83 16.01 -2.14 -10.79
C SER A 83 15.84 -2.72 -9.38
N ALA A 84 15.08 -2.06 -8.51
CA ALA A 84 14.87 -2.55 -7.15
C ALA A 84 13.85 -3.70 -7.16
N ALA A 85 14.31 -4.89 -6.80
CA ALA A 85 13.41 -6.01 -6.56
C ALA A 85 12.60 -5.77 -5.27
N VAL A 86 11.29 -5.92 -5.38
CA VAL A 86 10.36 -5.91 -4.25
C VAL A 86 9.44 -7.11 -4.35
N TRP A 87 8.92 -7.58 -3.22
CA TRP A 87 7.91 -8.64 -3.23
C TRP A 87 6.58 -8.05 -3.69
N HIS A 88 6.10 -8.43 -4.87
CA HIS A 88 4.79 -8.00 -5.35
C HIS A 88 4.14 -9.01 -6.31
N ARG A 89 2.85 -8.80 -6.56
CA ARG A 89 2.05 -9.48 -7.57
C ARG A 89 1.32 -8.42 -8.38
N ALA A 90 1.53 -8.43 -9.69
CA ALA A 90 0.72 -7.63 -10.60
C ALA A 90 -0.71 -8.18 -10.66
N THR A 91 -1.69 -7.27 -10.67
CA THR A 91 -3.13 -7.56 -10.75
C THR A 91 -3.76 -6.68 -11.83
N SER A 92 -5.03 -6.91 -12.16
CA SER A 92 -5.77 -6.07 -13.11
C SER A 92 -5.98 -4.64 -12.59
N TRP A 93 -6.09 -4.45 -11.27
CA TRP A 93 -6.27 -3.16 -10.62
C TRP A 93 -4.95 -2.44 -10.29
N GLY A 94 -3.81 -3.14 -10.30
CA GLY A 94 -2.49 -2.58 -10.03
C GLY A 94 -1.47 -3.59 -9.56
N SER A 95 -0.98 -3.45 -8.32
CA SER A 95 -0.08 -4.42 -7.70
C SER A 95 -0.29 -4.51 -6.20
N LEU A 96 -0.29 -5.74 -5.69
CA LEU A 96 -0.18 -6.01 -4.27
C LEU A 96 1.29 -6.15 -3.90
N ALA A 97 1.84 -5.22 -3.13
CA ALA A 97 3.24 -5.23 -2.71
C ALA A 97 3.37 -5.57 -1.22
N LEU A 98 4.40 -6.33 -0.87
CA LEU A 98 4.72 -6.72 0.51
C LEU A 98 6.02 -6.05 0.96
N LYS A 99 5.98 -5.45 2.15
CA LYS A 99 7.15 -4.83 2.78
C LYS A 99 7.33 -5.31 4.21
N LEU A 100 8.58 -5.50 4.59
CA LEU A 100 8.95 -5.61 6.00
C LEU A 100 8.94 -4.21 6.61
N MET A 101 8.14 -4.00 7.66
CA MET A 101 8.16 -2.74 8.39
C MET A 101 9.38 -2.68 9.30
N ARG A 102 9.77 -1.47 9.69
CA ARG A 102 10.78 -1.35 10.76
C ARG A 102 10.16 -1.83 12.07
N PRO A 103 10.93 -2.48 12.96
CA PRO A 103 10.43 -2.84 14.28
C PRO A 103 9.91 -1.59 14.96
N LEU A 104 8.72 -1.69 15.57
CA LEU A 104 8.21 -0.63 16.42
C LEU A 104 8.86 -0.73 17.80
N ALA A 105 8.98 0.40 18.50
CA ALA A 105 9.42 0.33 19.89
C ALA A 105 8.34 -0.42 20.69
N PRO A 106 8.69 -1.24 21.70
CA PRO A 106 7.73 -2.00 22.49
C PRO A 106 6.64 -1.16 23.18
N ASN A 107 6.84 0.16 23.29
CA ASN A 107 5.90 1.09 23.90
C ASN A 107 4.94 1.74 22.89
N ASP A 108 5.16 1.54 21.58
CA ASP A 108 4.37 2.14 20.51
C ASP A 108 3.18 1.26 20.07
N VAL A 109 3.12 0.01 20.58
CA VAL A 109 2.06 -0.95 20.30
C VAL A 109 1.63 -1.59 21.62
N ASP A 110 0.35 -1.50 21.95
CA ASP A 110 -0.25 -2.17 23.14
C ASP A 110 -0.30 -3.71 23.00
N ASP A 111 0.14 -4.22 21.85
CA ASP A 111 0.31 -5.63 21.60
C ASP A 111 1.79 -5.99 21.74
N GLY A 112 2.10 -7.07 22.46
CA GLY A 112 3.47 -7.48 22.79
C GLY A 112 4.31 -7.95 21.59
N ASN A 113 3.97 -7.55 20.37
CA ASN A 113 4.56 -7.97 19.12
C ASN A 113 5.34 -6.80 18.47
N CYS A 114 6.66 -6.96 18.34
CA CYS A 114 7.54 -5.91 17.82
C CYS A 114 7.76 -5.97 16.30
N ASP A 115 7.30 -7.04 15.65
CA ASP A 115 7.48 -7.25 14.20
C ASP A 115 6.21 -6.94 13.42
N ALA A 116 6.42 -6.38 12.24
CA ALA A 116 5.32 -6.05 11.35
C ALA A 116 5.70 -6.17 9.88
N ILE A 117 4.72 -6.57 9.09
CA ILE A 117 4.73 -6.50 7.64
C ILE A 117 3.62 -5.59 7.17
N SER A 118 3.77 -5.06 5.96
CA SER A 118 2.79 -4.20 5.32
C SER A 118 2.45 -4.74 3.93
N LEU A 119 1.17 -4.97 3.68
CA LEU A 119 0.62 -5.20 2.35
C LEU A 119 0.11 -3.87 1.80
N GLU A 120 0.64 -3.45 0.66
CA GLU A 120 0.28 -2.20 0.01
C GLU A 120 -0.48 -2.48 -1.28
N PHE A 121 -1.70 -1.94 -1.37
CA PHE A 121 -2.54 -1.99 -2.56
C PHE A 121 -2.19 -0.80 -3.43
N LEU A 122 -1.29 -1.01 -4.39
CA LEU A 122 -0.84 0.03 -5.31
C LEU A 122 -1.79 0.06 -6.51
N LEU A 123 -2.53 1.14 -6.70
CA LEU A 123 -3.59 1.20 -7.72
C LEU A 123 -3.08 1.88 -9.00
N ASN A 124 -3.31 1.24 -10.15
CA ASN A 124 -3.01 1.84 -11.45
C ASN A 124 -3.85 3.11 -11.68
N ALA A 125 -5.10 3.14 -11.22
CA ALA A 125 -5.99 4.29 -11.38
C ALA A 125 -5.42 5.57 -10.76
N ILE A 126 -4.79 5.45 -9.58
CA ILE A 126 -4.13 6.57 -8.92
C ILE A 126 -2.85 6.96 -9.67
N ALA A 127 -2.07 5.98 -10.13
CA ALA A 127 -0.84 6.23 -10.88
C ALA A 127 -1.09 6.93 -12.23
N GLU A 128 -2.22 6.64 -12.87
CA GLU A 128 -2.67 7.24 -14.13
C GLU A 128 -3.23 8.65 -13.92
N ASP A 129 -4.13 8.82 -12.95
CA ASP A 129 -4.70 10.12 -12.61
C ASP A 129 -4.78 10.31 -11.08
N PRO A 130 -3.80 10.99 -10.47
CA PRO A 130 -3.76 11.17 -9.02
C PRO A 130 -4.93 12.03 -8.50
N LEU A 131 -5.66 12.74 -9.37
CA LEU A 131 -6.83 13.51 -8.94
C LEU A 131 -8.02 12.62 -8.55
N ILE A 132 -8.01 11.33 -8.88
CA ILE A 132 -9.02 10.35 -8.43
C ILE A 132 -9.10 10.22 -6.89
N LEU A 133 -8.05 10.67 -6.20
CA LEU A 133 -7.95 10.75 -4.75
C LEU A 133 -8.54 12.06 -4.18
N SER A 134 -9.05 12.96 -5.01
CA SER A 134 -9.61 14.23 -4.53
C SER A 134 -10.98 14.03 -3.93
N THR A 135 -11.17 14.43 -2.67
CA THR A 135 -12.50 14.51 -2.07
C THR A 135 -13.32 15.60 -2.75
N ARG A 136 -14.60 15.33 -3.04
CA ARG A 136 -15.56 16.39 -3.37
C ARG A 136 -16.66 16.40 -2.34
N ARG A 137 -16.57 17.35 -1.43
CA ARG A 137 -17.54 17.54 -0.34
C ARG A 137 -18.65 18.51 -0.75
N ASP A 138 -18.32 19.48 -1.59
CA ASP A 138 -19.23 20.55 -2.02
C ASP A 138 -19.54 20.41 -3.51
N GLY A 139 -20.82 20.16 -3.84
CA GLY A 139 -21.30 19.99 -5.21
C GLY A 139 -22.51 19.05 -5.30
N PRO A 140 -23.15 18.93 -6.48
CA PRO A 140 -24.32 18.06 -6.67
C PRO A 140 -23.99 16.55 -6.60
N PHE A 141 -22.72 16.17 -6.69
CA PHE A 141 -22.24 14.78 -6.67
C PHE A 141 -21.08 14.60 -5.68
N PRO A 142 -21.35 14.65 -4.36
CA PRO A 142 -20.33 14.40 -3.36
C PRO A 142 -19.85 12.95 -3.45
N HIS A 143 -18.53 12.75 -3.39
CA HIS A 143 -17.97 11.40 -3.37
C HIS A 143 -16.70 11.34 -2.52
N LEU A 144 -16.48 10.16 -1.94
CA LEU A 144 -15.28 9.82 -1.21
C LEU A 144 -14.17 9.41 -2.19
N PRO A 145 -12.91 9.71 -1.86
CA PRO A 145 -11.77 9.28 -2.65
C PRO A 145 -11.59 7.77 -2.56
N ILE A 146 -10.98 7.20 -3.60
CA ILE A 146 -10.84 5.76 -3.77
C ILE A 146 -10.05 5.09 -2.64
N ASP A 147 -9.10 5.77 -2.01
CA ASP A 147 -8.32 5.24 -0.90
C ASP A 147 -9.16 4.99 0.36
N ILE A 148 -10.08 5.91 0.68
CA ILE A 148 -11.06 5.74 1.76
C ILE A 148 -11.99 4.58 1.45
N LEU A 149 -12.62 4.57 0.27
CA LEU A 149 -13.56 3.52 -0.14
C LEU A 149 -12.91 2.13 -0.13
N LEU A 150 -11.69 2.03 -0.66
CA LEU A 150 -10.96 0.76 -0.65
C LEU A 150 -10.60 0.34 0.76
N THR A 151 -10.19 1.26 1.63
CA THR A 151 -9.83 0.93 3.01
C THR A 151 -11.03 0.39 3.79
N GLU A 152 -12.20 1.03 3.65
CA GLU A 152 -13.45 0.56 4.26
C GLU A 152 -13.82 -0.85 3.76
N ARG A 153 -13.72 -1.08 2.44
CA ARG A 153 -14.03 -2.41 1.87
C ARG A 153 -13.03 -3.47 2.34
N ILE A 154 -11.75 -3.14 2.41
CA ILE A 154 -10.72 -4.06 2.92
C ILE A 154 -10.98 -4.37 4.40
N ASP A 155 -11.36 -3.38 5.20
CA ASP A 155 -11.71 -3.61 6.61
C ASP A 155 -12.83 -4.64 6.77
N GLU A 156 -13.85 -4.62 5.92
CA GLU A 156 -14.93 -5.63 5.93
C GLU A 156 -14.41 -7.05 5.73
N PHE A 157 -13.54 -7.28 4.75
CA PHE A 157 -12.92 -8.58 4.51
C PHE A 157 -12.01 -9.02 5.67
N PHE A 158 -11.40 -8.07 6.38
CA PHE A 158 -10.48 -8.34 7.47
C PHE A 158 -11.13 -8.49 8.84
N LYS A 159 -12.44 -8.21 8.97
CA LYS A 159 -13.22 -8.60 10.17
C LYS A 159 -13.21 -10.11 10.39
N GLU A 160 -13.03 -10.90 9.34
CA GLU A 160 -12.94 -12.37 9.39
C GLU A 160 -11.49 -12.88 9.55
N TYR A 161 -10.53 -11.98 9.80
CA TYR A 161 -9.15 -12.38 10.03
C TYR A 161 -9.03 -13.32 11.22
N SER A 162 -8.61 -14.54 10.92
CA SER A 162 -8.48 -15.66 11.88
C SER A 162 -7.03 -16.11 12.05
N GLY A 163 -6.08 -15.30 11.59
CA GLY A 163 -4.65 -15.55 11.75
C GLY A 163 -4.11 -15.05 13.09
N PRO A 164 -2.88 -15.43 13.47
CA PRO A 164 -2.17 -14.84 14.60
C PRO A 164 -1.88 -13.36 14.40
N GLY A 165 -1.70 -12.64 15.51
CA GLY A 165 -1.38 -11.22 15.50
C GLY A 165 -2.58 -10.31 15.22
N VAL A 166 -2.31 -9.02 15.03
CA VAL A 166 -3.32 -7.99 14.81
C VAL A 166 -3.14 -7.37 13.43
N VAL A 167 -4.26 -7.11 12.76
CA VAL A 167 -4.29 -6.51 11.43
C VAL A 167 -4.98 -5.16 11.50
N HIS A 168 -4.37 -4.16 10.88
CA HIS A 168 -4.89 -2.81 10.81
C HIS A 168 -4.86 -2.28 9.37
N PRO A 169 -6.02 -2.10 8.73
CA PRO A 169 -6.12 -1.38 7.48
C PRO A 169 -5.97 0.13 7.72
N PHE A 170 -5.30 0.81 6.80
CA PHE A 170 -5.10 2.24 6.79
C PHE A 170 -5.29 2.77 5.37
N GLU A 171 -5.82 3.99 5.29
CA GLU A 171 -5.78 4.79 4.07
C GLU A 171 -4.33 4.94 3.55
N GLY A 172 -4.21 5.07 2.23
CA GLY A 172 -2.93 5.24 1.57
C GLY A 172 -2.15 6.47 2.09
N ARG A 173 -1.01 6.24 2.75
CA ARG A 173 -0.15 7.34 3.24
C ARG A 173 0.74 7.93 2.15
N HIS A 174 0.91 7.21 1.05
CA HIS A 174 1.59 7.68 -0.15
C HIS A 174 0.60 7.71 -1.30
N PHE A 175 0.68 8.75 -2.13
CA PHE A 175 -0.22 9.05 -3.25
C PHE A 175 -0.26 8.01 -4.39
N VAL A 176 0.22 6.78 -4.21
CA VAL A 176 -0.03 5.63 -5.12
C VAL A 176 -0.73 4.46 -4.44
N GLN A 177 -0.83 4.51 -3.11
CA GLN A 177 -1.43 3.49 -2.28
C GLN A 177 -2.92 3.79 -2.20
N GLY A 178 -3.76 2.84 -2.58
CA GLY A 178 -5.19 2.90 -2.26
C GLY A 178 -5.46 2.46 -0.83
N CYS A 179 -4.78 1.42 -0.36
CA CYS A 179 -4.89 0.92 1.01
C CYS A 179 -3.55 0.37 1.46
N VAL A 180 -3.28 0.45 2.76
CA VAL A 180 -2.13 -0.16 3.41
C VAL A 180 -2.63 -1.01 4.58
N LEU A 181 -2.30 -2.29 4.56
CA LEU A 181 -2.66 -3.22 5.60
C LEU A 181 -1.40 -3.58 6.39
N ASN A 182 -1.33 -3.17 7.65
CA ASN A 182 -0.23 -3.56 8.53
C ASN A 182 -0.64 -4.78 9.34
N ILE A 183 0.24 -5.78 9.40
CA ILE A 183 0.06 -6.99 10.20
C ILE A 183 1.19 -7.05 11.21
N TYR A 184 0.82 -7.10 12.49
CA TYR A 184 1.70 -7.20 13.64
C TYR A 184 1.64 -8.61 14.20
N CYS A 185 2.77 -9.30 14.32
CA CYS A 185 2.82 -10.69 14.80
C CYS A 185 4.21 -11.04 15.35
N ASP A 186 4.35 -12.15 16.07
CA ASP A 186 5.66 -12.64 16.50
C ASP A 186 6.37 -13.34 15.34
N ALA A 187 7.34 -12.66 14.71
CA ALA A 187 8.10 -13.24 13.62
C ALA A 187 9.10 -14.32 14.08
N SER A 188 9.40 -14.47 15.38
CA SER A 188 10.28 -15.53 15.89
C SER A 188 9.58 -16.91 15.85
N ASN A 189 8.26 -16.94 16.01
CA ASN A 189 7.47 -18.16 16.05
C ASN A 189 7.09 -18.66 14.65
N ALA A 190 7.60 -19.84 14.26
CA ALA A 190 7.34 -20.43 12.95
C ALA A 190 5.87 -20.76 12.68
N ALA A 191 5.14 -21.21 13.71
CA ALA A 191 3.72 -21.51 13.59
C ALA A 191 2.91 -20.22 13.37
N GLU A 192 3.31 -19.11 13.99
CA GLU A 192 2.67 -17.81 13.78
C GLU A 192 2.89 -17.29 12.38
N ARG A 193 4.13 -17.33 11.88
CA ARG A 193 4.44 -16.95 10.48
C ARG A 193 3.58 -17.74 9.48
N ALA A 194 3.43 -19.05 9.69
CA ALA A 194 2.60 -19.90 8.84
C ALA A 194 1.11 -19.59 8.98
N GLY A 195 0.63 -19.32 10.20
CA GLY A 195 -0.75 -18.94 10.48
C GLY A 195 -1.14 -17.62 9.80
N VAL A 196 -0.27 -16.60 9.88
CA VAL A 196 -0.47 -15.30 9.20
C VAL A 196 -0.55 -15.52 7.69
N ALA A 197 0.40 -16.25 7.11
CA ALA A 197 0.43 -16.55 5.69
C ALA A 197 -0.83 -17.30 5.22
N SER A 198 -1.30 -18.28 6.00
CA SER A 198 -2.51 -19.04 5.70
C SER A 198 -3.77 -18.16 5.76
N ALA A 199 -3.92 -17.32 6.80
CA ALA A 199 -5.06 -16.44 6.94
C ALA A 199 -5.12 -15.41 5.80
N LEU A 200 -3.98 -14.80 5.45
CA LEU A 200 -3.90 -13.86 4.33
C LEU A 200 -4.22 -14.53 2.99
N SER A 201 -3.77 -15.77 2.76
CA SER A 201 -4.08 -16.51 1.53
C SER A 201 -5.58 -16.78 1.36
N ARG A 202 -6.32 -16.99 2.47
CA ARG A 202 -7.78 -17.15 2.44
C ARG A 202 -8.49 -15.85 2.08
N ILE A 203 -8.07 -14.73 2.68
CA ILE A 203 -8.73 -13.42 2.49
C ILE A 203 -8.36 -12.80 1.14
N MET A 204 -7.10 -12.95 0.69
CA MET A 204 -6.61 -12.46 -0.60
C MET A 204 -7.08 -13.36 -1.76
N SER A 205 -8.39 -13.49 -1.85
CA SER A 205 -9.12 -14.37 -2.77
C SER A 205 -9.41 -13.69 -4.11
N ALA A 206 -9.89 -14.48 -5.08
CA ALA A 206 -10.39 -13.96 -6.35
C ALA A 206 -11.63 -13.07 -6.17
N GLU A 207 -12.42 -13.30 -5.12
CA GLU A 207 -13.58 -12.47 -4.77
C GLU A 207 -13.13 -11.07 -4.34
N LEU A 208 -12.16 -10.98 -3.43
CA LEU A 208 -11.60 -9.68 -3.04
C LEU A 208 -10.97 -8.96 -4.24
N ASP A 209 -10.23 -9.67 -5.11
CA ASP A 209 -9.69 -9.08 -6.33
C ASP A 209 -10.81 -8.51 -7.24
N ALA A 210 -11.96 -9.20 -7.36
CA ALA A 210 -13.10 -8.73 -8.15
C ALA A 210 -13.76 -7.49 -7.53
N GLU A 211 -13.94 -7.46 -6.20
CA GLU A 211 -14.46 -6.30 -5.48
C GLU A 211 -13.57 -5.07 -5.65
N ILE A 212 -12.25 -5.24 -5.58
CA ILE A 212 -11.29 -4.15 -5.83
C ILE A 212 -11.42 -3.63 -7.26
N VAL A 213 -11.54 -4.53 -8.26
CA VAL A 213 -11.76 -4.12 -9.65
C VAL A 213 -13.05 -3.31 -9.80
N SER A 214 -14.16 -3.79 -9.23
CA SER A 214 -15.45 -3.11 -9.28
C SER A 214 -15.38 -1.71 -8.68
N LEU A 215 -14.79 -1.60 -7.49
CA LEU A 215 -14.61 -0.31 -6.80
C LEU A 215 -13.73 0.66 -7.61
N VAL A 216 -12.64 0.16 -8.20
CA VAL A 216 -11.76 0.97 -9.07
C VAL A 216 -12.51 1.49 -10.30
N GLN A 217 -13.35 0.65 -10.92
CA GLN A 217 -14.13 1.04 -12.09
C GLN A 217 -15.18 2.11 -11.74
N GLU A 218 -15.90 1.92 -10.63
CA GLU A 218 -16.88 2.88 -10.12
C GLU A 218 -16.23 4.24 -9.78
N ALA A 219 -15.09 4.20 -9.09
CA ALA A 219 -14.34 5.40 -8.73
C ALA A 219 -13.84 6.15 -9.99
N ARG A 220 -13.33 5.43 -11.01
CA ARG A 220 -12.95 6.05 -12.29
C ARG A 220 -14.13 6.72 -12.97
N HIS A 221 -15.25 6.02 -13.08
CA HIS A 221 -16.46 6.55 -13.69
C HIS A 221 -16.95 7.82 -12.99
N THR A 222 -16.98 7.81 -11.66
CA THR A 222 -17.37 8.97 -10.85
C THR A 222 -16.39 10.13 -11.03
N HIS A 223 -15.09 9.86 -11.04
CA HIS A 223 -14.06 10.88 -11.25
C HIS A 223 -14.17 11.54 -12.63
N GLU A 224 -14.37 10.75 -13.68
CA GLU A 224 -14.53 11.23 -15.06
C GLU A 224 -15.79 12.09 -15.24
N THR A 225 -16.93 11.62 -14.72
CA THR A 225 -18.22 12.32 -14.84
C THR A 225 -18.29 13.60 -14.03
N THR A 226 -17.51 13.69 -12.95
CA THR A 226 -17.50 14.88 -12.10
C THR A 226 -16.36 15.83 -12.44
N ARG A 227 -15.31 15.45 -13.18
CA ARG A 227 -14.12 16.29 -13.48
C ARG A 227 -14.50 17.72 -13.90
N PRO A 228 -13.97 18.79 -13.25
CA PRO A 228 -14.23 20.14 -13.73
C PRO A 228 -13.57 20.29 -15.10
N HIS A 229 -14.32 20.76 -16.08
CA HIS A 229 -13.81 21.11 -17.42
C HIS A 229 -12.90 22.33 -17.36
#